data_AF-A0A1M3BGV6-F1
#
_entry.id   AF-A0A1M3BGV6-F1
#
_cell.length_a   1.000
_cell.length_b   1.000
_cell.length_c   1.000
_cell.angle_alpha   90.00
_cell.angle_beta   90.00
_cell.angle_gamma   90.00
#
_symmetry.space_group_name_H-M   'P 1'
#
loop_
_entity.id
_entity.type
_entity.pdbx_description
1 polymer ?
#
loop_
_entity_poly.entity_id
_entity_poly.type
_entity_poly.pdbx_seq_one_letter_code
_entity_poly.pdbx_strand_id
1 'polypeptide(L)'
;MSLLALELATPAAATVLRSPVEHRLLAAGGRVEQRGPWRVVVGLEREDAFLESVAFADASHLAKLDVRGGEAPAESPDRAVFEIASDRWIVLCPWDRREATLAELGDRRLALDLSGAWMALVLAGPEAERLLRRLGPIAQVPGSGPIAAVPGRVVRRGERLVVLVAAEFAQHVWDVCADLCLPLAGGPASLDAVSAAADDPLLAP
;
A
#
# COMPACT_ATOMS: atom_id res chain seq x y z
N MET A 1 -16.86 -30.03 1.82
CA MET A 1 -17.46 -28.75 1.39
C MET A 1 -16.45 -28.10 0.46
N SER A 2 -16.73 -28.08 -0.84
CA SER A 2 -15.82 -27.52 -1.86
C SER A 2 -16.00 -26.00 -1.87
N LEU A 3 -14.90 -25.26 -1.66
CA LEU A 3 -14.88 -23.80 -1.73
C LEU A 3 -15.01 -23.36 -3.20
N LEU A 4 -16.05 -22.58 -3.48
CA LEU A 4 -16.15 -21.76 -4.69
C LEU A 4 -15.03 -20.70 -4.63
N ALA A 5 -13.89 -20.98 -5.26
CA ALA A 5 -12.95 -19.95 -5.61
C ALA A 5 -13.62 -19.09 -6.69
N LEU A 6 -14.13 -17.92 -6.31
CA LEU A 6 -14.41 -16.87 -7.29
C LEU A 6 -13.04 -16.45 -7.84
N GLU A 7 -12.68 -16.95 -9.02
CA GLU A 7 -11.59 -16.39 -9.82
C GLU A 7 -11.97 -14.96 -10.22
N LEU A 8 -11.74 -14.03 -9.30
CA LEU A 8 -11.70 -12.61 -9.61
C LEU A 8 -10.47 -12.38 -10.49
N ALA A 9 -10.74 -12.29 -11.79
CA ALA A 9 -9.87 -11.91 -12.90
C ALA A 9 -8.37 -11.81 -12.56
N THR A 10 -7.64 -12.91 -12.71
CA THR A 10 -6.19 -12.83 -12.89
C THR A 10 -5.93 -12.01 -14.15
N PRO A 11 -5.12 -10.93 -14.08
CA PRO A 11 -4.79 -10.17 -15.27
C PRO A 11 -4.19 -11.11 -16.32
N ALA A 12 -4.62 -11.01 -17.58
CA ALA A 12 -3.97 -11.75 -18.65
C ALA A 12 -2.47 -11.40 -18.68
N ALA A 13 -1.61 -12.35 -19.08
CA ALA A 13 -0.14 -12.22 -18.97
C ALA A 13 0.46 -10.95 -19.64
N ALA A 14 -0.25 -10.32 -20.57
CA ALA A 14 0.16 -9.08 -21.23
C ALA A 14 -0.46 -7.79 -20.63
N THR A 15 -1.22 -7.91 -19.54
CA THR A 15 -1.91 -6.77 -18.91
C THR A 15 -0.93 -5.92 -18.14
N VAL A 16 -0.87 -4.64 -18.48
CA VAL A 16 -0.09 -3.65 -17.73
C VAL A 16 -1.01 -2.96 -16.72
N LEU A 17 -0.76 -3.24 -15.45
CA LEU A 17 -1.42 -2.63 -14.30
C LEU A 17 -0.81 -1.27 -14.00
N ARG A 18 -1.67 -0.35 -13.58
CA ARG A 18 -1.31 1.04 -13.25
C ARG A 18 -1.96 1.43 -11.95
N SER A 19 -1.25 2.21 -11.18
CA SER A 19 -1.82 2.82 -9.99
C SER A 19 -2.84 3.91 -10.34
N PRO A 20 -3.90 4.10 -9.54
CA PRO A 20 -4.84 5.21 -9.68
C PRO A 20 -4.18 6.60 -9.67
N VAL A 21 -2.97 6.72 -9.12
CA VAL A 21 -2.22 7.97 -8.99
C VAL A 21 -1.01 8.07 -9.93
N GLU A 22 -0.81 7.12 -10.85
CA GLU A 22 0.33 7.13 -11.79
C GLU A 22 0.45 8.46 -12.54
N HIS A 23 -0.65 9.02 -13.02
CA HIS A 23 -0.66 10.28 -13.74
C HIS A 23 -0.21 11.49 -12.89
N ARG A 24 -0.45 11.47 -11.57
CA ARG A 24 0.03 12.53 -10.65
C ARG A 24 1.53 12.45 -10.47
N LEU A 25 2.05 11.23 -10.31
CA LEU A 25 3.48 10.97 -10.22
C LEU A 25 4.21 11.38 -11.51
N LEU A 26 3.64 11.04 -12.67
CA LEU A 26 4.16 11.47 -13.97
C LEU A 26 4.15 12.99 -14.13
N ALA A 27 3.07 13.66 -13.70
CA ALA A 27 2.98 15.12 -13.74
C ALA A 27 4.02 15.80 -12.82
N ALA A 28 4.47 15.11 -11.77
CA ALA A 28 5.56 15.52 -10.88
C ALA A 28 6.96 15.17 -11.42
N GLY A 29 7.09 14.74 -12.68
CA GLY A 29 8.37 14.37 -13.30
C GLY A 29 8.83 12.94 -12.99
N GLY A 30 7.94 12.10 -12.46
CA GLY A 30 8.26 10.73 -12.09
C GLY A 30 8.76 9.87 -13.26
N ARG A 31 9.84 9.12 -13.05
CA ARG A 31 10.29 8.08 -13.99
C ARG A 31 9.61 6.77 -13.69
N VAL A 32 9.20 6.04 -14.72
CA VAL A 32 8.43 4.80 -14.58
C VAL A 32 9.17 3.62 -15.16
N GLU A 33 9.18 2.51 -14.43
CA GLU A 33 9.63 1.21 -14.90
C GLU A 33 8.47 0.20 -14.81
N GLN A 34 8.57 -0.86 -15.61
CA GLN A 34 7.65 -1.99 -15.50
C GLN A 34 8.27 -3.07 -14.60
N ARG A 35 7.55 -3.47 -13.55
CA ARG A 35 7.95 -4.50 -12.58
C ARG A 35 6.84 -5.54 -12.47
N GLY A 36 7.09 -6.72 -13.06
CA GLY A 36 6.03 -7.68 -13.34
C GLY A 36 4.95 -7.05 -14.24
N PRO A 37 3.66 -7.15 -13.88
CA PRO A 37 2.59 -6.49 -14.61
C PRO A 37 2.43 -5.01 -14.23
N TRP A 38 3.07 -4.50 -13.19
CA TRP A 38 2.86 -3.14 -12.70
C TRP A 38 3.80 -2.13 -13.34
N ARG A 39 3.26 -0.93 -13.61
CA ARG A 39 4.07 0.27 -13.81
C ARG A 39 4.29 0.95 -12.47
N VAL A 40 5.56 1.11 -12.09
CA VAL A 40 5.98 1.65 -10.80
C VAL A 40 6.83 2.89 -11.04
N VAL A 41 6.62 3.94 -10.24
CA VAL A 41 7.44 5.14 -10.27
C VAL A 41 8.69 4.92 -9.41
N VAL A 42 9.86 5.02 -10.06
CA VAL A 42 11.16 4.60 -9.52
C VAL A 42 12.10 5.77 -9.23
N GLY A 43 11.64 6.99 -9.46
CA GLY A 43 12.39 8.18 -9.09
C GLY A 43 11.56 9.44 -9.29
N LEU A 44 11.75 10.38 -8.37
CA LEU A 44 11.18 11.72 -8.39
C LEU A 44 12.26 12.74 -8.02
N GLU A 45 12.07 13.99 -8.42
CA GLU A 45 12.97 15.05 -7.98
C GLU A 45 12.85 15.27 -6.47
N ARG A 46 14.01 15.50 -5.82
CA ARG A 46 14.11 15.91 -4.40
C ARG A 46 13.63 14.89 -3.36
N GLU A 47 13.45 13.63 -3.75
CA GLU A 47 12.95 12.58 -2.84
C GLU A 47 13.82 12.36 -1.60
N ASP A 48 15.15 12.46 -1.73
CA ASP A 48 16.08 12.38 -0.58
C ASP A 48 15.81 13.48 0.45
N ALA A 49 15.59 14.72 0.00
CA ALA A 49 15.30 15.85 0.89
C ALA A 49 13.95 15.69 1.59
N PHE A 50 12.98 15.05 0.94
CA PHE A 50 11.68 14.77 1.57
C PHE A 50 11.80 13.67 2.63
N LEU A 51 12.65 12.66 2.41
CA LEU A 51 12.87 11.58 3.38
C LEU A 51 13.52 12.06 4.69
N GLU A 52 14.27 13.16 4.68
CA GLU A 52 14.78 13.82 5.89
C GLU A 52 13.66 14.35 6.80
N SER A 53 12.44 14.53 6.27
CA SER A 53 11.27 14.99 7.03
C SER A 53 10.08 14.03 6.91
N VAL A 54 9.34 14.10 5.80
CA VAL A 54 8.29 13.13 5.47
C VAL A 54 8.15 12.98 3.96
N ALA A 55 8.23 11.74 3.52
CA ALA A 55 7.93 11.33 2.16
C ALA A 55 6.66 10.49 2.13
N PHE A 56 5.91 10.57 1.03
CA PHE A 56 4.85 9.61 0.73
C PHE A 56 5.02 9.02 -0.65
N ALA A 57 4.87 7.70 -0.75
CA ALA A 57 5.09 6.95 -1.98
C ALA A 57 3.90 6.05 -2.30
N ASP A 58 3.67 5.84 -3.60
CA ASP A 58 2.68 4.89 -4.07
C ASP A 58 3.22 3.45 -3.97
N ALA A 59 2.54 2.63 -3.18
CA ALA A 59 2.80 1.21 -3.02
C ALA A 59 1.66 0.35 -3.58
N SER A 60 0.89 0.87 -4.54
CA SER A 60 -0.26 0.15 -5.09
C SER A 60 0.09 -1.14 -5.82
N HIS A 61 1.36 -1.34 -6.20
CA HIS A 61 1.86 -2.59 -6.76
C HIS A 61 1.80 -3.77 -5.78
N LEU A 62 1.77 -3.51 -4.46
CA LEU A 62 1.60 -4.57 -3.47
C LEU A 62 0.28 -5.31 -3.67
N ALA A 63 0.34 -6.64 -3.54
CA ALA A 63 -0.86 -7.44 -3.49
C ALA A 63 -1.59 -7.17 -2.16
N LYS A 64 -2.91 -6.92 -2.23
CA LYS A 64 -3.77 -6.72 -1.05
C LYS A 64 -4.84 -7.80 -1.02
N LEU A 65 -4.80 -8.69 -0.04
CA LEU A 65 -5.70 -9.84 0.05
C LEU A 65 -6.63 -9.69 1.26
N ASP A 66 -7.95 -9.73 1.07
CA ASP A 66 -8.94 -9.85 2.15
C ASP A 66 -9.16 -11.33 2.46
N VAL A 67 -8.75 -11.74 3.65
CA VAL A 67 -8.74 -13.13 4.12
C VAL A 67 -9.77 -13.28 5.22
N ARG A 68 -10.60 -14.32 5.14
CA ARG A 68 -11.66 -14.60 6.11
C ARG A 68 -11.66 -16.06 6.56
N GLY A 69 -11.91 -16.26 7.85
CA GLY A 69 -12.03 -17.56 8.49
C GLY A 69 -10.68 -18.19 8.85
N GLY A 70 -10.74 -19.16 9.77
CA GLY A 70 -9.57 -19.89 10.27
C GLY A 70 -8.76 -19.11 11.31
N GLU A 71 -7.51 -19.52 11.51
CA GLU A 71 -6.56 -18.84 12.39
C GLU A 71 -5.96 -17.61 11.71
N ALA A 72 -5.35 -16.70 12.48
CA ALA A 72 -4.65 -15.55 11.93
C ALA A 72 -3.50 -15.98 11.00
N PRO A 73 -3.35 -15.38 9.80
CA PRO A 73 -2.17 -15.59 8.98
C PRO A 73 -0.90 -15.15 9.71
N ALA A 74 0.21 -15.87 9.51
CA ALA A 74 1.48 -15.49 10.12
C ALA A 74 2.10 -14.29 9.40
N GLU A 75 2.61 -13.31 10.15
CA GLU A 75 3.45 -12.26 9.60
C GLU A 75 4.84 -12.81 9.22
N SER A 76 5.45 -12.22 8.19
CA SER A 76 6.83 -12.48 7.77
C SER A 76 7.45 -11.18 7.25
N PRO A 77 8.77 -11.12 6.99
CA PRO A 77 9.39 -9.91 6.43
C PRO A 77 8.71 -9.45 5.13
N ASP A 78 8.34 -10.37 4.25
CA ASP A 78 7.65 -10.15 2.98
C ASP A 78 6.11 -10.18 3.08
N ARG A 79 5.53 -10.26 4.29
CA ARG A 79 4.08 -10.33 4.46
C ARG A 79 3.56 -9.60 5.67
N ALA A 80 2.66 -8.66 5.44
CA ALA A 80 1.97 -7.94 6.49
C ALA A 80 0.57 -8.47 6.71
N VAL A 81 0.13 -8.59 7.97
CA VAL A 81 -1.18 -9.13 8.31
C VAL A 81 -1.88 -8.18 9.27
N PHE A 82 -3.11 -7.79 8.92
CA PHE A 82 -3.86 -6.80 9.68
C PHE A 82 -5.24 -7.31 9.99
N GLU A 83 -5.53 -7.52 11.27
CA GLU A 83 -6.88 -7.88 11.69
C GLU A 83 -7.83 -6.69 11.50
N ILE A 84 -8.90 -6.92 10.74
CA ILE A 84 -9.98 -5.97 10.49
C ILE A 84 -11.11 -6.20 11.49
N ALA A 85 -11.37 -7.46 11.79
CA ALA A 85 -12.39 -7.95 12.69
C ALA A 85 -11.99 -9.37 13.12
N SER A 86 -12.64 -9.90 14.16
CA SER A 86 -12.51 -11.31 14.53
C SER A 86 -12.71 -12.15 13.27
N ASP A 87 -11.73 -13.00 12.94
CA ASP A 87 -11.68 -13.87 11.76
C ASP A 87 -11.42 -13.24 10.39
N ARG A 88 -11.09 -11.95 10.31
CA ARG A 88 -10.88 -11.23 9.05
C ARG A 88 -9.60 -10.42 9.05
N TRP A 89 -8.78 -10.61 8.02
CA TRP A 89 -7.49 -9.94 7.87
C TRP A 89 -7.31 -9.32 6.48
N ILE A 90 -6.59 -8.19 6.41
CA ILE A 90 -5.90 -7.80 5.17
C ILE A 90 -4.49 -8.36 5.23
N VAL A 91 -4.07 -9.01 4.15
CA VAL A 91 -2.69 -9.45 3.95
C VAL A 91 -2.06 -8.61 2.83
N LEU A 92 -0.90 -8.00 3.10
CA LEU A 92 -0.07 -7.37 2.07
C LEU A 92 1.14 -8.25 1.79
N CYS A 93 1.50 -8.40 0.51
CA CYS A 93 2.74 -9.05 0.09
C CYS A 93 3.25 -8.47 -1.24
N PRO A 94 4.53 -8.66 -1.58
CA PRO A 94 5.04 -8.37 -2.91
C PRO A 94 4.21 -9.08 -3.99
N TRP A 95 4.07 -8.45 -5.16
CA TRP A 95 3.20 -8.95 -6.22
C TRP A 95 3.62 -10.33 -6.75
N ASP A 96 4.92 -10.58 -6.86
CA ASP A 96 5.49 -11.87 -7.28
C ASP A 96 5.21 -13.00 -6.27
N ARG A 97 4.98 -12.67 -4.99
CA ARG A 97 4.59 -13.60 -3.93
C ARG A 97 3.08 -13.82 -3.84
N ARG A 98 2.26 -13.10 -4.62
CA ARG A 98 0.79 -13.15 -4.57
C ARG A 98 0.22 -14.56 -4.69
N GLU A 99 0.62 -15.30 -5.73
CA GLU A 99 0.09 -16.65 -6.01
C GLU A 99 0.48 -17.64 -4.91
N ALA A 100 1.75 -17.61 -4.47
CA ALA A 100 2.22 -18.44 -3.37
C ALA A 100 1.47 -18.12 -2.06
N THR A 101 1.26 -16.84 -1.77
CA THR A 101 0.51 -16.38 -0.60
C THR A 101 -0.95 -16.82 -0.67
N LEU A 102 -1.61 -16.69 -1.83
CA LEU A 102 -2.98 -17.18 -2.01
C LEU A 102 -3.08 -18.70 -1.80
N ALA A 103 -2.13 -19.47 -2.33
CA ALA A 103 -2.07 -20.92 -2.14
C ALA A 103 -1.91 -21.30 -0.65
N GLU A 104 -1.02 -20.63 0.08
CA GLU A 104 -0.84 -20.82 1.52
C GLU A 104 -2.09 -20.48 2.34
N LEU A 105 -2.88 -19.51 1.89
CA LEU A 105 -4.12 -19.10 2.55
C LEU A 105 -5.32 -19.99 2.20
N GLY A 106 -5.28 -20.70 1.07
CA GLY A 106 -6.43 -21.31 0.40
C GLY A 106 -7.04 -22.55 1.05
N ASP A 107 -6.35 -23.22 1.98
CA ASP A 107 -6.80 -24.54 2.45
C ASP A 107 -8.07 -24.52 3.31
N ARG A 108 -8.44 -23.39 3.93
CA ARG A 108 -9.68 -23.24 4.75
C ARG A 108 -10.26 -21.82 4.79
N ARG A 109 -9.69 -20.88 4.05
CA ARG A 109 -10.03 -19.46 4.15
C ARG A 109 -10.64 -18.97 2.85
N LEU A 110 -11.55 -18.01 2.94
CA LEU A 110 -11.90 -17.18 1.78
C LEU A 110 -10.80 -16.14 1.63
N ALA A 111 -10.09 -16.13 0.50
CA ALA A 111 -9.11 -15.10 0.17
C ALA A 111 -9.57 -14.37 -1.10
N LEU A 112 -9.72 -13.06 -1.02
CA LEU A 112 -10.09 -12.19 -2.13
C LEU A 112 -8.94 -11.25 -2.45
N ASP A 113 -8.54 -11.19 -3.72
CA ASP A 113 -7.59 -10.19 -4.17
C ASP A 113 -8.29 -8.84 -4.38
N LEU A 114 -7.88 -7.85 -3.59
CA LEU A 114 -8.34 -6.47 -3.62
C LEU A 114 -7.34 -5.51 -4.27
N SER A 115 -6.29 -6.02 -4.93
CA SER A 115 -5.18 -5.20 -5.43
C SER A 115 -5.60 -4.14 -6.44
N GLY A 116 -6.60 -4.44 -7.26
CA GLY A 116 -7.19 -3.47 -8.20
C GLY A 116 -8.27 -2.56 -7.58
N ALA A 117 -8.80 -2.93 -6.41
CA ALA A 117 -9.86 -2.17 -5.73
C ALA A 117 -9.28 -1.16 -4.73
N TRP A 118 -8.06 -1.37 -4.26
CA TRP A 118 -7.45 -0.59 -3.18
C TRP A 118 -6.13 0.03 -3.63
N MET A 119 -5.91 1.27 -3.22
CA MET A 119 -4.62 1.94 -3.30
C MET A 119 -3.86 1.74 -1.98
N ALA A 120 -2.54 1.63 -2.10
CA ALA A 120 -1.65 1.63 -0.94
C ALA A 120 -0.67 2.81 -1.06
N LEU A 121 -0.54 3.56 0.03
CA LEU A 121 0.37 4.68 0.16
C LEU A 121 1.30 4.41 1.34
N VAL A 122 2.60 4.58 1.15
CA VAL A 122 3.57 4.50 2.25
C VAL A 122 3.90 5.90 2.72
N LEU A 123 3.89 6.13 4.03
CA LEU A 123 4.45 7.32 4.66
C LEU A 123 5.75 6.93 5.34
N ALA A 124 6.81 7.69 5.08
CA ALA A 124 8.16 7.45 5.61
C ALA A 124 8.80 8.76 6.07
N GLY A 125 9.75 8.67 7.00
CA GLY A 125 10.45 9.83 7.59
C GLY A 125 9.94 10.20 8.99
N PRO A 126 10.71 11.01 9.75
CA PRO A 126 10.43 11.35 11.14
C PRO A 126 9.07 12.02 11.37
N GLU A 127 8.54 12.75 10.38
CA GLU A 127 7.25 13.45 10.48
C GLU A 127 6.08 12.60 9.93
N ALA A 128 6.28 11.32 9.57
CA ALA A 128 5.24 10.45 9.00
C ALA A 128 4.01 10.31 9.92
N GLU A 129 4.22 10.11 11.23
CA GLU A 129 3.10 10.04 12.18
C GLU A 129 2.36 11.37 12.31
N ARG A 130 3.07 12.50 12.18
CA ARG A 130 2.43 13.81 12.21
C ARG A 130 1.60 14.03 10.96
N LEU A 131 2.09 13.64 9.78
CA LEU A 131 1.30 13.66 8.55
C LEU A 131 0.05 12.79 8.69
N LEU A 132 0.17 11.57 9.23
CA LEU A 132 -0.98 10.70 9.48
C LEU A 132 -2.04 11.37 10.36
N ARG A 133 -1.65 12.00 11.48
CA ARG A 133 -2.59 12.72 12.36
C ARG A 133 -3.33 13.86 11.65
N ARG A 134 -2.71 14.47 10.63
CA ARG A 134 -3.34 15.52 9.82
C ARG A 134 -4.25 14.96 8.74
N LEU A 135 -3.99 13.75 8.26
CA LEU A 135 -4.86 13.05 7.31
C LEU A 135 -6.18 12.64 7.97
N GLY A 136 -6.18 12.25 9.24
CA GLY A 136 -7.41 12.05 9.98
C GLY A 136 -7.25 11.35 11.33
N PRO A 137 -8.33 11.31 12.13
CA PRO A 137 -8.33 10.68 13.44
C PRO A 137 -8.31 9.15 13.33
N ILE A 138 -7.12 8.56 13.33
CA ILE A 138 -6.90 7.13 13.54
C ILE A 138 -6.57 6.91 15.02
N ALA A 139 -7.43 6.20 15.74
CA ALA A 139 -7.32 6.06 17.20
C ALA A 139 -6.05 5.31 17.64
N GLN A 140 -5.63 4.31 16.87
CA GLN A 140 -4.44 3.50 17.12
C GLN A 140 -3.94 2.90 15.80
N VAL A 141 -2.66 2.57 15.73
CA VAL A 141 -2.04 1.92 14.56
C VAL A 141 -1.47 0.56 15.00
N PRO A 142 -1.82 -0.57 14.35
CA PRO A 142 -2.72 -0.67 13.20
C PRO A 142 -4.17 -0.31 13.56
N GLY A 143 -4.90 0.24 12.59
CA GLY A 143 -6.28 0.67 12.83
C GLY A 143 -7.01 1.12 11.58
N SER A 144 -8.28 1.48 11.77
CA SER A 144 -9.17 1.96 10.72
C SER A 144 -9.81 3.26 11.17
N GLY A 145 -10.12 4.12 10.21
CA GLY A 145 -10.76 5.40 10.47
C GLY A 145 -10.75 6.30 9.24
N PRO A 146 -11.21 7.54 9.38
CA PRO A 146 -11.18 8.50 8.29
C PRO A 146 -9.74 8.91 7.94
N ILE A 147 -9.44 8.91 6.64
CA ILE A 147 -8.18 9.37 6.03
C ILE A 147 -8.59 10.33 4.92
N ALA A 148 -8.21 11.60 5.01
CA ALA A 148 -8.70 12.66 4.13
C ALA A 148 -10.23 12.67 3.98
N ALA A 149 -10.95 12.43 5.09
CA ALA A 149 -12.41 12.30 5.16
C ALA A 149 -13.03 11.08 4.43
N VAL A 150 -12.23 10.13 3.94
CA VAL A 150 -12.73 8.86 3.39
C VAL A 150 -12.39 7.67 4.29
N PRO A 151 -13.14 6.55 4.26
CA PRO A 151 -12.77 5.37 5.02
C PRO A 151 -11.40 4.83 4.57
N GLY A 152 -10.51 4.62 5.53
CA GLY A 152 -9.18 4.08 5.27
C GLY A 152 -8.67 3.21 6.41
N ARG A 153 -7.52 2.59 6.16
CA ARG A 153 -6.81 1.75 7.13
C ARG A 153 -5.35 2.13 7.16
N VAL A 154 -4.74 1.97 8.32
CA VAL A 154 -3.33 2.30 8.52
C VAL A 154 -2.67 1.22 9.34
N VAL A 155 -1.45 0.91 8.96
CA VAL A 155 -0.68 -0.18 9.55
C VAL A 155 0.77 0.24 9.65
N ARG A 156 1.46 -0.22 10.69
CA ARG A 156 2.87 0.10 10.92
C ARG A 156 3.76 -1.04 10.41
N ARG A 157 4.81 -0.70 9.67
CA ARG A 157 5.87 -1.62 9.21
C ARG A 157 7.21 -0.98 9.49
N GLY A 158 7.90 -1.47 10.53
CA GLY A 158 9.05 -0.77 11.10
C GLY A 158 8.68 0.67 11.47
N GLU A 159 9.44 1.62 10.93
CA GLU A 159 9.21 3.07 11.13
C GLU A 159 8.24 3.69 10.11
N ARG A 160 7.71 2.89 9.17
CA ARG A 160 6.81 3.36 8.12
C ARG A 160 5.35 3.06 8.44
N LEU A 161 4.49 3.84 7.79
CA LEU A 161 3.04 3.64 7.85
C LEU A 161 2.55 3.28 6.44
N VAL A 162 1.82 2.18 6.30
CA VAL A 162 1.10 1.88 5.05
C VAL A 162 -0.36 2.28 5.24
N VAL A 163 -0.83 3.14 4.37
CA VAL A 163 -2.18 3.67 4.31
C VAL A 163 -2.92 2.99 3.17
N LEU A 164 -4.08 2.42 3.47
CA LEU A 164 -4.93 1.74 2.50
C LEU A 164 -6.25 2.48 2.36
N VAL A 165 -6.63 2.79 1.12
CA VAL A 165 -7.89 3.45 0.77
C VAL A 165 -8.47 2.81 -0.49
N ALA A 166 -9.78 2.92 -0.67
CA ALA A 166 -10.40 2.45 -1.91
C ALA A 166 -9.87 3.25 -3.11
N ALA A 167 -9.66 2.58 -4.25
CA ALA A 167 -8.97 3.15 -5.41
C ALA A 167 -9.70 4.37 -5.99
N GLU A 168 -11.03 4.44 -5.88
CA GLU A 168 -11.83 5.59 -6.30
C GLU A 168 -11.50 6.88 -5.52
N PHE A 169 -10.94 6.78 -4.31
CA PHE A 169 -10.54 7.93 -3.49
C PHE A 169 -9.05 8.23 -3.56
N ALA A 170 -8.27 7.41 -4.27
CA ALA A 170 -6.82 7.47 -4.25
C ALA A 170 -6.27 8.84 -4.68
N GLN A 171 -6.85 9.45 -5.73
CA GLN A 171 -6.40 10.76 -6.22
C GLN A 171 -6.66 11.87 -5.20
N HIS A 172 -7.83 11.86 -4.57
CA HIS A 172 -8.17 12.80 -3.51
C HIS A 172 -7.21 12.66 -2.31
N VAL A 173 -6.98 11.43 -1.86
CA VAL A 173 -6.07 11.15 -0.73
C VAL A 173 -4.64 11.58 -1.09
N TRP A 174 -4.19 11.34 -2.32
CA TRP A 174 -2.89 11.77 -2.81
C TRP A 174 -2.73 13.30 -2.78
N ASP A 175 -3.72 14.03 -3.30
CA ASP A 175 -3.68 15.49 -3.32
C ASP A 175 -3.68 16.07 -1.90
N VAL A 176 -4.49 15.51 -0.99
CA VAL A 176 -4.48 15.92 0.43
C VAL A 176 -3.14 15.61 1.11
N CYS A 177 -2.52 14.45 0.83
CA CYS A 177 -1.17 14.16 1.31
C CYS A 177 -0.15 15.20 0.83
N ALA A 178 -0.19 15.54 -0.46
CA ALA A 178 0.70 16.53 -1.06
C ALA A 178 0.52 17.91 -0.40
N ASP A 179 -0.72 18.35 -0.15
CA ASP A 179 -0.96 19.64 0.51
C ASP A 179 -0.51 19.64 1.99
N LEU A 180 -0.75 18.54 2.70
CA LEU A 180 -0.44 18.43 4.12
C LEU A 180 1.05 18.24 4.40
N CYS A 181 1.84 17.71 3.47
CA CYS A 181 3.28 17.54 3.66
C CYS A 181 4.08 18.82 3.41
N LEU A 182 3.56 19.79 2.64
CA LEU A 182 4.24 21.06 2.31
C LEU A 182 4.79 21.81 3.54
N PRO A 183 3.98 22.09 4.60
CA PRO A 183 4.50 22.79 5.79
C PRO A 183 5.42 21.92 6.65
N LEU A 184 5.57 20.64 6.33
CA LEU A 184 6.54 19.73 6.94
C LEU A 184 7.82 19.65 6.10
N ALA A 185 7.97 20.44 5.03
CA ALA A 185 9.04 20.29 4.05
C ALA A 185 9.10 18.87 3.42
N GLY A 186 7.97 18.16 3.42
CA GLY A 186 7.83 16.84 2.82
C GLY A 186 7.28 16.87 1.42
N GLY A 187 7.20 15.70 0.78
CA GLY A 187 6.75 15.58 -0.61
C GLY A 187 6.58 14.14 -1.10
N PRO A 188 6.16 13.96 -2.36
CA PRO A 188 6.07 12.64 -2.97
C PRO A 188 7.47 12.07 -3.19
N ALA A 189 7.62 10.77 -2.99
CA ALA A 189 8.85 10.03 -3.28
C ALA A 189 8.54 8.78 -4.11
N SER A 190 9.57 8.26 -4.80
CA SER A 190 9.48 6.94 -5.40
C SER A 190 9.44 5.87 -4.32
N LEU A 191 8.92 4.71 -4.70
CA LEU A 191 8.95 3.54 -3.83
C LEU A 191 10.40 3.09 -3.55
N ASP A 192 11.30 3.23 -4.52
CA ASP A 192 12.70 2.82 -4.38
C ASP A 192 13.41 3.63 -3.30
N ALA A 193 13.24 4.95 -3.32
CA ALA A 193 13.80 5.82 -2.29
C ALA A 193 13.25 5.46 -0.90
N VAL A 194 11.94 5.23 -0.80
CA VAL A 194 11.31 4.83 0.46
C VAL A 194 11.77 3.45 0.93
N SER A 195 11.95 2.47 0.03
CA SER A 195 12.34 1.10 0.35
C SER A 195 13.82 1.02 0.77
N ALA A 196 14.71 1.62 -0.02
CA ALA A 196 16.15 1.64 0.23
C ALA A 196 16.51 2.25 1.60
N ALA A 197 15.75 3.26 2.05
CA ALA A 197 15.99 3.92 3.33
C ALA A 197 15.86 3.01 4.56
N ALA A 198 15.20 1.83 4.45
CA ALA A 198 15.07 0.94 5.62
C ALA A 198 14.96 -0.55 5.28
N ASP A 199 15.55 -0.98 4.16
CA ASP A 199 15.76 -2.41 3.84
C ASP A 199 14.50 -3.28 4.07
N ASP A 200 13.36 -2.84 3.52
CA ASP A 200 12.06 -3.44 3.80
C ASP A 200 11.62 -4.37 2.65
N PRO A 201 11.70 -5.70 2.83
CA PRO A 201 11.42 -6.66 1.77
C PRO A 201 9.95 -6.69 1.36
N LEU A 202 9.03 -6.12 2.15
CA LEU A 202 7.64 -5.95 1.72
C LEU A 202 7.51 -4.88 0.64
N LEU A 203 8.28 -3.80 0.76
CA LEU A 203 8.26 -2.67 -0.18
C LEU A 203 9.32 -2.80 -1.28
N ALA A 204 10.10 -3.89 -1.24
CA ALA A 204 10.96 -4.27 -2.33
C ALA A 204 10.07 -4.52 -3.56
N PRO A 205 10.36 -3.81 -4.66
CA PRO A 205 9.48 -3.76 -5.81
C PRO A 205 9.65 -4.93 -6.79
#